data_AF-A0A6P4YKQ2-F1
#
_entry.id   AF-A0A6P4YKQ2-F1
#
_cell.length_a   1.000
_cell.length_b   1.000
_cell.length_c   1.000
_cell.angle_alpha   90.00
_cell.angle_beta   90.00
_cell.angle_gamma   90.00
#
_symmetry.space_group_name_H-M   'P 1'
#
loop_
_entity.id
_entity.type
_entity.pdbx_description
1 polymer ?
#
loop_
_entity_poly.entity_id
_entity_poly.type
_entity_poly.pdbx_seq_one_letter_code
_entity_poly.pdbx_strand_id
1 'polypeptide(L)'
;MHSQWRDCQEWSKISLPFSTTSNEACKMYDAVLTQYVGWYDDSSVGGVDTSLERLLQADPNFVMGKVLATGLELLGTGKSIYTDTGLREGVEDLRKTVQKNVVNPREKKHAEAVQLWAEGDMTGACDKWETILLEHPTDMLALKMAHDTYFYLGQSAPMRDSVARVFPAWKPSMPHYSYLYGFHSFGLVETNFYDQAEKAARKGLELNQKDAWSTHSMAHVLEMGGRQDEGIAFMSTTMTDWNTCGMLACHNYWHWAVYHVEKGEYMAALDIYDNECGARSKGSGALLDIVDACSLLYRLNMEGVDVGTRWEDLYETCRPHADDHILVFNDLHVPATAGIRTPNLMVQRQNTFTVPFLSSLPRCGCRSPVGGPVPDMSSPR
;
A
#
# COMPACT_ATOMS: atom_id res chain seq x y z
N MET A 1 2.76 -15.16 -16.10
CA MET A 1 2.25 -13.78 -16.17
C MET A 1 1.24 -13.68 -17.30
N HIS A 2 0.18 -12.93 -17.06
CA HIS A 2 -0.88 -12.64 -18.03
C HIS A 2 -0.33 -11.70 -19.10
N SER A 3 -0.23 -12.17 -20.36
CA SER A 3 0.36 -11.40 -21.48
C SER A 3 -0.56 -11.27 -22.69
N GLN A 4 -1.76 -11.86 -22.61
CA GLN A 4 -2.81 -11.71 -23.61
C GLN A 4 -3.89 -10.80 -23.04
N TRP A 5 -3.83 -9.53 -23.43
CA TRP A 5 -4.75 -8.50 -22.96
C TRP A 5 -6.15 -8.75 -23.51
N ARG A 6 -7.13 -8.78 -22.61
CA ARG A 6 -8.53 -9.12 -22.91
C ARG A 6 -9.22 -8.02 -23.71
N ASP A 7 -9.83 -8.40 -24.84
CA ASP A 7 -10.70 -7.52 -25.60
C ASP A 7 -12.15 -7.48 -25.06
N CYS A 8 -13.04 -6.72 -25.71
CA CYS A 8 -14.45 -6.59 -25.30
C CYS A 8 -15.16 -7.96 -25.17
N GLN A 9 -14.88 -8.89 -26.09
CA GLN A 9 -15.52 -10.20 -26.11
C GLN A 9 -15.01 -11.06 -24.95
N GLU A 10 -13.72 -10.99 -24.66
CA GLU A 10 -13.09 -11.76 -23.58
C GLU A 10 -13.55 -11.29 -22.20
N TRP A 11 -13.67 -9.97 -21.98
CA TRP A 11 -14.28 -9.42 -20.76
C TRP A 11 -15.75 -9.84 -20.59
N SER A 12 -16.50 -9.90 -21.68
CA SER A 12 -17.88 -10.40 -21.66
C SER A 12 -17.97 -11.89 -21.33
N LYS A 13 -17.04 -12.72 -21.85
CA LYS A 13 -16.99 -14.18 -21.60
C LYS A 13 -16.77 -14.51 -20.12
N ILE A 14 -16.09 -13.64 -19.38
CA ILE A 14 -15.87 -13.80 -17.93
C ILE A 14 -16.94 -13.09 -17.09
N SER A 15 -18.07 -12.73 -17.69
CA SER A 15 -19.21 -12.08 -17.02
C SER A 15 -18.90 -10.72 -16.40
N LEU A 16 -17.93 -10.01 -16.98
CA LEU A 16 -17.52 -8.65 -16.61
C LEU A 16 -17.53 -7.73 -17.84
N PRO A 17 -18.67 -7.58 -18.55
CA PRO A 17 -18.73 -6.75 -19.75
C PRO A 17 -18.51 -5.27 -19.43
N PHE A 18 -17.97 -4.53 -20.40
CA PHE A 18 -17.84 -3.08 -20.36
C PHE A 18 -18.84 -2.39 -21.28
N SER A 19 -19.15 -1.12 -21.01
CA SER A 19 -19.99 -0.30 -21.89
C SER A 19 -19.26 0.18 -23.15
N THR A 20 -17.92 0.16 -23.16
CA THR A 20 -17.14 0.51 -24.36
C THR A 20 -17.22 -0.58 -25.42
N THR A 21 -17.15 -0.17 -26.69
CA THR A 21 -16.98 -1.08 -27.83
C THR A 21 -15.54 -1.09 -28.35
N SER A 22 -14.63 -0.34 -27.73
CA SER A 22 -13.23 -0.23 -28.15
C SER A 22 -12.40 -1.40 -27.63
N ASN A 23 -12.01 -2.30 -28.54
CA ASN A 23 -11.13 -3.42 -28.19
C ASN A 23 -9.78 -2.95 -27.64
N GLU A 24 -9.24 -1.85 -28.18
CA GLU A 24 -7.97 -1.30 -27.68
C GLU A 24 -8.11 -0.77 -26.25
N ALA A 25 -9.22 -0.09 -25.93
CA ALA A 25 -9.48 0.38 -24.58
C ALA A 25 -9.59 -0.80 -23.59
N CYS A 26 -10.33 -1.87 -23.93
CA CYS A 26 -10.42 -3.06 -23.08
C CYS A 26 -9.06 -3.73 -22.83
N LYS A 27 -8.21 -3.81 -23.86
CA LYS A 27 -6.87 -4.38 -23.77
C LYS A 27 -5.97 -3.54 -22.88
N MET A 28 -5.96 -2.22 -23.08
CA MET A 28 -5.13 -1.33 -22.25
C MET A 28 -5.63 -1.27 -20.82
N TYR A 29 -6.94 -1.32 -20.57
CA TYR A 29 -7.49 -1.45 -19.23
C TYR A 29 -6.99 -2.73 -18.55
N ASP A 30 -6.99 -3.85 -19.25
CA ASP A 30 -6.49 -5.12 -18.72
C ASP A 30 -4.98 -5.08 -18.41
N ALA A 31 -4.20 -4.43 -19.27
CA ALA A 31 -2.78 -4.23 -19.06
C ALA A 31 -2.49 -3.33 -17.85
N VAL A 32 -3.17 -2.19 -17.72
CA VAL A 32 -3.03 -1.28 -16.57
C VAL A 32 -3.47 -1.98 -15.29
N LEU A 33 -4.62 -2.68 -15.29
CA LEU A 33 -5.10 -3.43 -14.13
C LEU A 33 -4.08 -4.49 -13.70
N THR A 34 -3.48 -5.21 -14.65
CA THR A 34 -2.47 -6.24 -14.35
C THR A 34 -1.21 -5.64 -13.71
N GLN A 35 -0.72 -4.52 -14.25
CA GLN A 35 0.42 -3.79 -13.72
C GLN A 35 0.13 -3.22 -12.34
N TYR A 36 -1.07 -2.67 -12.11
CA TYR A 36 -1.50 -2.18 -10.81
C TYR A 36 -1.61 -3.30 -9.76
N VAL A 37 -2.21 -4.44 -10.13
CA VAL A 37 -2.37 -5.59 -9.23
C VAL A 37 -1.01 -6.12 -8.74
N GLY A 38 0.00 -6.15 -9.62
CA GLY A 38 1.34 -6.63 -9.28
C GLY A 38 2.36 -5.55 -8.94
N TRP A 39 1.97 -4.27 -9.02
CA TRP A 39 2.82 -3.10 -8.87
C TRP A 39 4.14 -3.14 -9.67
N TYR A 40 4.05 -3.46 -10.95
CA TYR A 40 5.21 -3.51 -11.85
C TYR A 40 4.90 -2.83 -13.18
N ASP A 41 5.95 -2.39 -13.88
CA ASP A 41 5.84 -1.89 -15.25
C ASP A 41 6.10 -3.00 -16.26
N ASP A 42 5.17 -3.18 -17.19
CA ASP A 42 5.29 -4.11 -18.31
C ASP A 42 5.83 -3.38 -19.54
N SER A 43 7.07 -3.70 -19.92
CA SER A 43 7.76 -3.07 -21.05
C SER A 43 7.08 -3.34 -22.39
N SER A 44 6.26 -4.39 -22.53
CA SER A 44 5.53 -4.68 -23.77
C SER A 44 4.42 -3.67 -24.08
N VAL A 45 3.96 -2.93 -23.06
CA VAL A 45 2.96 -1.86 -23.18
C VAL A 45 3.50 -0.47 -22.80
N GLY A 46 4.79 -0.38 -22.46
CA GLY A 46 5.47 0.86 -22.10
C GLY A 46 5.29 1.29 -20.64
N GLY A 47 4.93 0.36 -19.74
CA GLY A 47 4.64 0.65 -18.34
C GLY A 47 3.23 1.18 -18.08
N VAL A 48 2.93 1.45 -16.80
CA VAL A 48 1.59 1.84 -16.36
C VAL A 48 1.15 3.17 -16.99
N ASP A 49 2.03 4.16 -17.06
CA ASP A 49 1.71 5.49 -17.59
C ASP A 49 1.38 5.44 -19.09
N THR A 50 2.23 4.80 -19.90
CA THR A 50 2.01 4.68 -21.35
C THR A 50 0.74 3.89 -21.64
N SER A 51 0.50 2.80 -20.90
CA SER A 51 -0.72 2.00 -21.08
C SER A 51 -1.99 2.76 -20.64
N LEU A 52 -1.91 3.61 -19.62
CA LEU A 52 -3.00 4.49 -19.19
C LEU A 52 -3.28 5.60 -20.21
N GLU A 53 -2.26 6.23 -20.78
CA GLU A 53 -2.42 7.21 -21.87
C GLU A 53 -3.12 6.59 -23.08
N ARG A 54 -2.67 5.41 -23.50
CA ARG A 54 -3.28 4.66 -24.62
C ARG A 54 -4.72 4.26 -24.32
N LEU A 55 -5.02 3.85 -23.09
CA LEU A 55 -6.38 3.54 -22.63
C LEU A 55 -7.32 4.74 -22.83
N LEU A 56 -6.92 5.91 -22.34
CA LEU A 56 -7.73 7.13 -22.41
C LEU A 56 -7.85 7.67 -23.85
N GLN A 57 -6.83 7.49 -24.69
CA GLN A 57 -6.88 7.84 -26.11
C GLN A 57 -7.79 6.91 -26.91
N ALA A 58 -7.80 5.61 -26.59
CA ALA A 58 -8.56 4.60 -27.32
C ALA A 58 -10.08 4.74 -27.14
N ASP A 59 -10.53 5.22 -25.99
CA ASP A 59 -11.92 5.64 -25.77
C ASP A 59 -11.99 6.69 -24.64
N PRO A 60 -12.04 8.00 -24.99
CA PRO A 60 -12.13 9.07 -24.01
C PRO A 60 -13.42 9.08 -23.19
N ASN A 61 -14.45 8.31 -23.55
CA ASN A 61 -15.71 8.18 -22.81
C ASN A 61 -15.81 6.86 -22.06
N PHE A 62 -14.76 6.04 -22.06
CA PHE A 62 -14.76 4.77 -21.34
C PHE A 62 -14.68 5.01 -19.83
N VAL A 63 -15.80 4.75 -19.14
CA VAL A 63 -15.92 4.99 -17.69
C VAL A 63 -14.88 4.22 -16.89
N MET A 64 -14.66 2.94 -17.17
CA MET A 64 -13.68 2.18 -16.39
C MET A 64 -12.23 2.61 -16.65
N GLY A 65 -11.94 3.16 -17.84
CA GLY A 65 -10.66 3.81 -18.10
C GLY A 65 -10.44 5.03 -17.21
N LYS A 66 -11.47 5.88 -17.06
CA LYS A 66 -11.43 7.04 -16.15
C LYS A 66 -11.40 6.64 -14.68
N VAL A 67 -12.17 5.62 -14.28
CA VAL A 67 -12.13 5.03 -12.93
C VAL A 67 -10.69 4.62 -12.59
N LEU A 68 -10.02 3.92 -13.51
CA LEU A 68 -8.66 3.44 -13.27
C LEU A 68 -7.65 4.59 -13.20
N ALA A 69 -7.73 5.56 -14.12
CA ALA A 69 -6.87 6.74 -14.12
C ALA A 69 -6.98 7.54 -12.82
N THR A 70 -8.20 7.95 -12.48
CA THR A 70 -8.47 8.75 -11.29
C THR A 70 -8.23 7.96 -10.01
N GLY A 71 -8.60 6.68 -9.98
CA GLY A 71 -8.37 5.80 -8.83
C GLY A 71 -6.89 5.63 -8.49
N LEU A 72 -6.03 5.46 -9.51
CA LEU A 72 -4.58 5.34 -9.29
C LEU A 72 -3.95 6.63 -8.78
N GLU A 73 -4.37 7.80 -9.29
CA GLU A 73 -3.89 9.09 -8.77
C GLU A 73 -4.28 9.28 -7.30
N LEU A 74 -5.51 8.92 -6.95
CA LEU A 74 -6.02 8.97 -5.58
C LEU A 74 -5.21 8.06 -4.66
N LEU A 75 -5.02 6.79 -5.03
CA LEU A 75 -4.21 5.83 -4.25
C LEU A 75 -2.76 6.26 -4.09
N GLY A 76 -2.24 7.15 -4.94
CA GLY A 76 -0.91 7.75 -4.73
C GLY A 76 -0.81 8.55 -3.43
N THR A 77 -1.91 9.06 -2.88
CA THR A 77 -2.02 9.83 -1.63
C THR A 77 -1.13 11.07 -1.50
N GLY A 78 -0.42 11.46 -2.55
CA GLY A 78 0.36 12.71 -2.61
C GLY A 78 -0.40 13.88 -3.26
N LYS A 79 -1.68 13.69 -3.58
CA LYS A 79 -2.56 14.68 -4.22
C LYS A 79 -3.99 14.48 -3.74
N SER A 80 -4.73 15.58 -3.58
CA SER A 80 -6.17 15.56 -3.31
C SER A 80 -6.91 16.46 -4.29
N ILE A 81 -8.23 16.32 -4.39
CA ILE A 81 -9.07 17.24 -5.18
C ILE A 81 -9.07 18.69 -4.65
N TYR A 82 -8.58 18.90 -3.42
CA TYR A 82 -8.46 20.21 -2.80
C TYR A 82 -7.13 20.90 -3.15
N THR A 83 -6.07 20.12 -3.34
CA THR A 83 -4.70 20.60 -3.58
C THR A 83 -4.28 20.51 -5.06
N ASP A 84 -4.87 19.59 -5.84
CA ASP A 84 -4.54 19.38 -7.25
C ASP A 84 -5.76 19.64 -8.16
N THR A 85 -5.60 20.59 -9.10
CA THR A 85 -6.68 20.96 -10.03
C THR A 85 -6.93 19.90 -11.11
N GLY A 86 -5.88 19.22 -11.57
CA GLY A 86 -5.99 18.18 -12.60
C GLY A 86 -6.78 16.97 -12.08
N LEU A 87 -6.47 16.53 -10.85
CA LEU A 87 -7.21 15.46 -10.19
C LEU A 87 -8.69 15.82 -9.99
N ARG A 88 -8.97 17.04 -9.52
CA ARG A 88 -10.35 17.54 -9.38
C ARG A 88 -11.10 17.56 -10.72
N GLU A 89 -10.45 18.00 -11.79
CA GLU A 89 -11.02 17.97 -13.14
C GLU A 89 -11.27 16.55 -13.64
N GLY A 90 -10.37 15.62 -13.36
CA GLY A 90 -10.52 14.19 -13.67
C GLY A 90 -11.73 13.55 -12.98
N VAL A 91 -11.92 13.81 -11.68
CA VAL A 91 -13.09 13.34 -10.92
C VAL A 91 -14.39 13.91 -11.49
N GLU A 92 -14.42 15.21 -11.80
CA GLU A 92 -15.59 15.86 -12.38
C GLU A 92 -15.90 15.36 -13.81
N ASP A 93 -14.87 15.06 -14.60
CA ASP A 93 -15.03 14.49 -15.93
C ASP A 93 -15.55 13.04 -15.89
N LEU A 94 -15.05 12.22 -14.96
CA LEU A 94 -15.62 10.91 -14.66
C LEU A 94 -17.12 11.01 -14.32
N ARG A 95 -17.48 11.95 -13.44
CA ARG A 95 -18.89 12.21 -13.07
C ARG A 95 -19.74 12.58 -14.29
N LYS A 96 -19.27 13.49 -15.14
CA LYS A 96 -19.96 13.91 -16.37
C LYS A 96 -20.10 12.75 -17.36
N THR A 97 -19.08 11.92 -17.49
CA THR A 97 -19.07 10.78 -18.42
C THR A 97 -20.12 9.74 -18.01
N VAL A 98 -20.22 9.42 -16.72
CA VAL A 98 -21.26 8.53 -16.18
C VAL A 98 -22.67 9.08 -16.43
N GLN A 99 -22.87 10.39 -16.32
CA GLN A 99 -24.18 11.02 -16.53
C GLN A 99 -24.61 11.05 -18.00
N LYS A 100 -23.66 11.16 -18.94
CA LYS A 100 -23.94 11.32 -20.37
C LYS A 100 -24.04 9.99 -21.13
N ASN A 101 -23.45 8.92 -20.60
CA ASN A 101 -23.34 7.64 -21.30
C ASN A 101 -24.24 6.57 -20.66
N VAL A 102 -24.62 5.58 -21.46
CA VAL A 102 -25.28 4.37 -20.94
C VAL A 102 -24.20 3.47 -20.36
N VAL A 103 -24.12 3.43 -19.03
CA VAL A 103 -23.16 2.63 -18.26
C VAL A 103 -23.85 1.46 -17.60
N ASN A 104 -23.15 0.34 -17.43
CA ASN A 104 -23.73 -0.77 -16.70
C ASN A 104 -23.66 -0.55 -15.17
N PRO A 105 -24.48 -1.26 -14.36
CA PRO A 105 -24.54 -1.03 -12.92
C PRO A 105 -23.21 -1.22 -12.18
N ARG A 106 -22.35 -2.15 -12.64
CA ARG A 106 -21.04 -2.41 -12.05
C ARG A 106 -20.10 -1.23 -12.28
N GLU A 107 -20.01 -0.74 -13.52
CA GLU A 107 -19.19 0.43 -13.87
C GLU A 107 -19.63 1.68 -13.10
N LYS A 108 -20.94 1.87 -12.94
CA LYS A 108 -21.49 2.97 -12.15
C LYS A 108 -21.07 2.90 -10.68
N LYS A 109 -21.09 1.72 -10.06
CA LYS A 109 -20.63 1.53 -8.67
C LYS A 109 -19.14 1.83 -8.50
N HIS A 110 -18.30 1.45 -9.46
CA HIS A 110 -16.88 1.81 -9.44
C HIS A 110 -16.66 3.32 -9.50
N ALA A 111 -17.39 4.02 -10.38
CA ALA A 111 -17.30 5.46 -10.49
C ALA A 111 -17.79 6.17 -9.23
N GLU A 112 -18.88 5.69 -8.61
CA GLU A 112 -19.36 6.17 -7.31
C GLU A 112 -18.30 5.96 -6.22
N ALA A 113 -17.64 4.80 -6.18
CA ALA A 113 -16.61 4.50 -5.20
C ALA A 113 -15.42 5.47 -5.30
N VAL A 114 -14.93 5.72 -6.52
CA VAL A 114 -13.83 6.66 -6.78
C VAL A 114 -14.22 8.09 -6.40
N GLN A 115 -15.48 8.51 -6.64
CA GLN A 115 -15.98 9.82 -6.22
C GLN A 115 -16.02 9.96 -4.70
N LEU A 116 -16.56 8.95 -3.99
CA LEU A 116 -16.59 8.92 -2.53
C LEU A 116 -15.18 8.99 -1.94
N TRP A 117 -14.26 8.20 -2.49
CA TRP A 117 -12.85 8.23 -2.07
C TRP A 117 -12.26 9.62 -2.25
N ALA A 118 -12.46 10.26 -3.42
CA ALA A 118 -11.96 11.61 -3.71
C ALA A 118 -12.50 12.68 -2.76
N GLU A 119 -13.74 12.51 -2.28
CA GLU A 119 -14.39 13.38 -1.30
C GLU A 119 -13.99 13.06 0.16
N GLY A 120 -13.10 12.09 0.37
CA GLY A 120 -12.61 11.66 1.68
C GLY A 120 -13.45 10.57 2.35
N ASP A 121 -14.54 10.11 1.74
CA ASP A 121 -15.36 9.00 2.23
C ASP A 121 -14.82 7.64 1.72
N MET A 122 -13.64 7.29 2.22
CA MET A 122 -12.99 6.01 1.88
C MET A 122 -13.79 4.79 2.37
N THR A 123 -14.55 4.92 3.48
CA THR A 123 -15.39 3.81 3.98
C THR A 123 -16.57 3.58 3.03
N GLY A 124 -17.25 4.63 2.59
CA GLY A 124 -18.30 4.54 1.58
C GLY A 124 -17.79 4.01 0.25
N ALA A 125 -16.55 4.35 -0.14
CA ALA A 125 -15.89 3.77 -1.31
C ALA A 125 -15.72 2.24 -1.18
N CYS A 126 -15.23 1.75 -0.05
CA CYS A 126 -15.15 0.32 0.26
C CYS A 126 -16.52 -0.36 0.16
N ASP A 127 -17.57 0.22 0.74
CA ASP A 127 -18.92 -0.37 0.68
C ASP A 127 -19.42 -0.58 -0.77
N LYS A 128 -19.08 0.34 -1.67
CA LYS A 128 -19.40 0.21 -3.10
C LYS A 128 -18.63 -0.93 -3.76
N TRP A 129 -17.33 -1.05 -3.52
CA TRP A 129 -16.53 -2.16 -4.04
C TRP A 129 -16.93 -3.51 -3.44
N GLU A 130 -17.22 -3.57 -2.14
CA GLU A 130 -17.75 -4.77 -1.50
C GLU A 130 -19.09 -5.21 -2.12
N THR A 131 -19.97 -4.25 -2.42
CA THR A 131 -21.23 -4.54 -3.14
C THR A 131 -20.97 -5.12 -4.53
N ILE A 132 -19.95 -4.63 -5.25
CA ILE A 132 -19.53 -5.22 -6.52
C ILE A 132 -19.06 -6.66 -6.30
N LEU A 133 -18.25 -6.93 -5.28
CA LEU A 133 -17.69 -8.26 -5.00
C LEU A 133 -18.76 -9.29 -4.57
N LEU A 134 -19.90 -8.86 -4.04
CA LEU A 134 -21.05 -9.74 -3.78
C LEU A 134 -21.71 -10.23 -5.08
N GLU A 135 -21.79 -9.38 -6.09
CA GLU A 135 -22.41 -9.69 -7.39
C GLU A 135 -21.40 -10.31 -8.38
N HIS A 136 -20.15 -9.87 -8.30
CA HIS A 136 -19.05 -10.14 -9.21
C HIS A 136 -17.77 -10.46 -8.42
N PRO A 137 -17.70 -11.62 -7.74
CA PRO A 137 -16.57 -11.97 -6.86
C PRO A 137 -15.21 -12.07 -7.59
N THR A 138 -15.22 -12.14 -8.92
CA THR A 138 -14.01 -12.16 -9.76
C THR A 138 -13.62 -10.78 -10.32
N ASP A 139 -14.23 -9.69 -9.85
CA ASP A 139 -13.83 -8.34 -10.22
C ASP A 139 -12.54 -7.94 -9.48
N MET A 140 -11.41 -8.06 -10.16
CA MET A 140 -10.09 -7.79 -9.57
C MET A 140 -9.91 -6.31 -9.19
N LEU A 141 -10.46 -5.38 -9.97
CA LEU A 141 -10.30 -3.97 -9.65
C LEU A 141 -11.05 -3.63 -8.35
N ALA A 142 -12.27 -4.14 -8.17
CA ALA A 142 -13.01 -3.92 -6.94
C ALA A 142 -12.28 -4.51 -5.73
N LEU A 143 -11.75 -5.73 -5.87
CA LEU A 143 -11.00 -6.39 -4.81
C LEU A 143 -9.74 -5.61 -4.42
N LYS A 144 -8.95 -5.18 -5.43
CA LYS A 144 -7.69 -4.48 -5.19
C LYS A 144 -7.91 -3.09 -4.60
N MET A 145 -8.86 -2.32 -5.13
CA MET A 145 -9.16 -0.98 -4.61
C MET A 145 -9.72 -1.04 -3.18
N ALA A 146 -10.58 -2.02 -2.87
CA ALA A 146 -11.07 -2.24 -1.51
C ALA A 146 -9.93 -2.64 -0.56
N HIS A 147 -9.07 -3.58 -0.97
CA HIS A 147 -7.91 -4.02 -0.20
C HIS A 147 -6.97 -2.86 0.15
N ASP A 148 -6.54 -2.08 -0.85
CA ASP A 148 -5.66 -0.92 -0.64
C ASP A 148 -6.32 0.16 0.24
N THR A 149 -7.62 0.38 0.06
CA THR A 149 -8.35 1.38 0.85
C THR A 149 -8.53 0.91 2.30
N TYR A 150 -8.78 -0.38 2.54
CA TYR A 150 -8.81 -0.92 3.89
C TYR A 150 -7.45 -0.83 4.58
N PHE A 151 -6.35 -1.01 3.85
CA PHE A 151 -5.00 -0.77 4.36
C PHE A 151 -4.85 0.67 4.83
N TYR A 152 -5.24 1.66 4.02
CA TYR A 152 -5.19 3.08 4.42
C TYR A 152 -6.08 3.43 5.62
N LEU A 153 -7.23 2.76 5.74
CA LEU A 153 -8.15 2.94 6.86
C LEU A 153 -7.73 2.18 8.14
N GLY A 154 -6.69 1.33 8.08
CA GLY A 154 -6.33 0.43 9.17
C GLY A 154 -7.40 -0.62 9.49
N GLN A 155 -8.23 -0.97 8.51
CA GLN A 155 -9.35 -1.91 8.67
C GLN A 155 -8.93 -3.35 8.32
N SER A 156 -8.08 -3.93 9.17
CA SER A 156 -7.43 -5.22 8.91
C SER A 156 -8.38 -6.42 8.77
N ALA A 157 -9.44 -6.48 9.58
CA ALA A 157 -10.41 -7.58 9.51
C ALA A 157 -11.23 -7.57 8.21
N PRO A 158 -11.86 -6.43 7.80
CA PRO A 158 -12.48 -6.32 6.48
C PRO A 158 -11.51 -6.61 5.32
N MET A 159 -10.27 -6.14 5.39
CA MET A 159 -9.24 -6.43 4.38
C MET A 159 -9.03 -7.93 4.18
N ARG A 160 -8.84 -8.68 5.27
CA ARG A 160 -8.68 -10.15 5.24
C ARG A 160 -9.95 -10.84 4.73
N ASP A 161 -11.09 -10.47 5.29
CA ASP A 161 -12.36 -11.18 5.09
C ASP A 161 -12.91 -10.95 3.68
N SER A 162 -12.67 -9.78 3.09
CA SER A 162 -13.05 -9.49 1.69
C SER A 162 -12.36 -10.46 0.72
N VAL A 163 -11.04 -10.63 0.83
CA VAL A 163 -10.27 -11.56 0.00
C VAL A 163 -10.69 -13.00 0.26
N ALA A 164 -10.84 -13.39 1.54
CA ALA A 164 -11.25 -14.75 1.91
C ALA A 164 -12.62 -15.11 1.34
N ARG A 165 -13.57 -14.17 1.35
CA ARG A 165 -14.94 -14.37 0.86
C ARG A 165 -15.00 -14.62 -0.65
N VAL A 166 -14.18 -13.92 -1.43
CA VAL A 166 -14.18 -14.08 -2.89
C VAL A 166 -13.36 -15.28 -3.35
N PHE A 167 -12.34 -15.69 -2.59
CA PHE A 167 -11.38 -16.74 -2.94
C PHE A 167 -12.00 -17.99 -3.60
N PRO A 168 -13.11 -18.58 -3.10
CA PRO A 168 -13.72 -19.77 -3.70
C PRO A 168 -14.25 -19.58 -5.12
N ALA A 169 -14.55 -18.35 -5.54
CA ALA A 169 -15.00 -18.04 -6.90
C ALA A 169 -13.85 -18.04 -7.92
N TRP A 170 -12.59 -17.92 -7.45
CA TRP A 170 -11.42 -17.83 -8.30
C TRP A 170 -10.85 -19.21 -8.63
N LYS A 171 -10.39 -19.37 -9.87
CA LYS A 171 -9.79 -20.62 -10.36
C LYS A 171 -8.30 -20.42 -10.67
N PRO A 172 -7.45 -21.44 -10.51
CA PRO A 172 -6.03 -21.33 -10.84
C PRO A 172 -5.71 -20.88 -12.28
N SER A 173 -6.62 -21.12 -13.23
CA SER A 173 -6.48 -20.69 -14.63
C SER A 173 -6.85 -19.23 -14.88
N MET A 174 -7.45 -18.54 -13.90
CA MET A 174 -7.83 -17.14 -14.05
C MET A 174 -6.59 -16.24 -13.93
N PRO A 175 -6.49 -15.18 -14.76
CA PRO A 175 -5.52 -14.13 -14.53
C PRO A 175 -5.59 -13.62 -13.09
N HIS A 176 -4.45 -13.20 -12.55
CA HIS A 176 -4.30 -12.63 -11.21
C HIS A 176 -4.57 -13.57 -10.02
N TYR A 177 -4.95 -14.84 -10.24
CA TYR A 177 -5.24 -15.80 -9.17
C TYR A 177 -4.14 -15.87 -8.09
N SER A 178 -2.86 -15.83 -8.49
CA SER A 178 -1.73 -15.88 -7.56
C SER A 178 -1.74 -14.74 -6.54
N TYR A 179 -2.13 -13.53 -6.95
CA TYR A 179 -2.08 -12.34 -6.09
C TYR A 179 -3.12 -12.36 -4.96
N LEU A 180 -4.18 -13.17 -5.06
CA LEU A 180 -5.10 -13.35 -3.95
C LEU A 180 -4.41 -13.94 -2.71
N TYR A 181 -3.37 -14.76 -2.91
CA TYR A 181 -2.58 -15.28 -1.79
C TYR A 181 -1.81 -14.16 -1.09
N GLY A 182 -1.20 -13.24 -1.84
CA GLY A 182 -0.54 -12.06 -1.28
C GLY A 182 -1.51 -11.18 -0.51
N PHE A 183 -2.65 -10.81 -1.11
CA PHE A 183 -3.66 -9.98 -0.46
C PHE A 183 -4.21 -10.62 0.82
N HIS A 184 -4.53 -11.91 0.76
CA HIS A 184 -5.06 -12.65 1.91
C HIS A 184 -4.01 -12.82 3.00
N SER A 185 -2.77 -13.15 2.62
CA SER A 185 -1.65 -13.28 3.54
C SER A 185 -1.44 -11.98 4.32
N PHE A 186 -1.46 -10.83 3.65
CA PHE A 186 -1.28 -9.56 4.33
C PHE A 186 -2.43 -9.26 5.30
N GLY A 187 -3.67 -9.54 4.90
CA GLY A 187 -4.81 -9.47 5.84
C GLY A 187 -4.68 -10.40 7.05
N LEU A 188 -4.05 -11.57 6.89
CA LEU A 188 -3.74 -12.49 8.00
C LEU A 188 -2.64 -11.94 8.92
N VAL A 189 -1.58 -11.33 8.36
CA VAL A 189 -0.53 -10.64 9.13
C VAL A 189 -1.15 -9.56 10.01
N GLU A 190 -1.94 -8.67 9.40
CA GLU A 190 -2.56 -7.52 10.05
C GLU A 190 -3.66 -7.91 11.07
N THR A 191 -4.00 -9.20 11.12
CA THR A 191 -4.90 -9.77 12.13
C THR A 191 -4.22 -10.81 13.02
N ASN A 192 -2.88 -10.80 13.05
CA ASN A 192 -2.01 -11.61 13.92
C ASN A 192 -2.07 -13.13 13.71
N PHE A 193 -2.49 -13.59 12.52
CA PHE A 193 -2.48 -15.02 12.15
C PHE A 193 -1.20 -15.40 11.40
N TYR A 194 -0.02 -15.14 12.00
CA TYR A 194 1.28 -15.23 11.32
C TYR A 194 1.56 -16.60 10.69
N ASP A 195 1.25 -17.72 11.36
CA ASP A 195 1.44 -19.06 10.81
C ASP A 195 0.61 -19.33 9.53
N GLN A 196 -0.58 -18.74 9.45
CA GLN A 196 -1.45 -18.86 8.28
C GLN A 196 -1.00 -17.90 7.18
N ALA A 197 -0.58 -16.68 7.55
CA ALA A 197 0.01 -15.72 6.64
C ALA A 197 1.25 -16.32 5.95
N GLU A 198 2.18 -16.92 6.70
CA GLU A 198 3.39 -17.53 6.13
C GLU A 198 3.05 -18.59 5.07
N LYS A 199 2.08 -19.46 5.36
CA LYS A 199 1.64 -20.50 4.42
C LYS A 199 1.02 -19.89 3.16
N ALA A 200 0.18 -18.87 3.33
CA ALA A 200 -0.46 -18.17 2.22
C ALA A 200 0.57 -17.44 1.35
N ALA A 201 1.46 -16.64 1.94
CA ALA A 201 2.53 -15.94 1.23
C ALA A 201 3.46 -16.89 0.48
N ARG A 202 3.92 -17.97 1.12
CA ARG A 202 4.75 -18.99 0.46
C ARG A 202 4.03 -19.62 -0.74
N LYS A 203 2.72 -19.85 -0.64
CA LYS A 203 1.94 -20.33 -1.77
C LYS A 203 1.83 -19.31 -2.89
N GLY A 204 1.65 -18.03 -2.56
CA GLY A 204 1.69 -16.92 -3.51
C GLY A 204 3.02 -16.87 -4.26
N LEU A 205 4.14 -16.92 -3.55
CA LEU A 205 5.49 -16.90 -4.12
C LEU A 205 5.83 -18.16 -4.94
N GLU A 206 5.30 -19.32 -4.59
CA GLU A 206 5.41 -20.54 -5.41
C GLU A 206 4.74 -20.36 -6.79
N LEU A 207 3.59 -19.67 -6.82
CA LEU A 207 2.85 -19.40 -8.06
C LEU A 207 3.40 -18.20 -8.83
N ASN A 208 3.90 -17.19 -8.12
CA ASN A 208 4.46 -15.96 -8.67
C ASN A 208 5.53 -15.40 -7.72
N GLN A 209 6.80 -15.65 -8.03
CA GLN A 209 7.95 -15.18 -7.23
C GLN A 209 8.02 -13.65 -7.13
N LYS A 210 7.41 -12.93 -8.08
CA LYS A 210 7.36 -11.45 -8.12
C LYS A 210 6.13 -10.84 -7.45
N ASP A 211 5.40 -11.62 -6.64
CA ASP A 211 4.27 -11.07 -5.90
C ASP A 211 4.75 -10.23 -4.70
N ALA A 212 4.68 -8.92 -4.88
CA ALA A 212 5.10 -7.93 -3.90
C ALA A 212 4.40 -8.07 -2.54
N TRP A 213 3.09 -8.36 -2.53
CA TRP A 213 2.33 -8.51 -1.29
C TRP A 213 2.69 -9.78 -0.55
N SER A 214 2.98 -10.86 -1.28
CA SER A 214 3.45 -12.11 -0.67
C SER A 214 4.85 -11.93 -0.07
N THR A 215 5.77 -11.25 -0.76
CA THR A 215 7.09 -10.91 -0.19
C THR A 215 6.97 -10.01 1.04
N HIS A 216 6.16 -8.96 0.95
CA HIS A 216 5.93 -8.03 2.05
C HIS A 216 5.33 -8.75 3.28
N SER A 217 4.34 -9.63 3.06
CA SER A 217 3.78 -10.45 4.13
C SER A 217 4.83 -11.37 4.78
N MET A 218 5.72 -11.98 3.99
CA MET A 218 6.82 -12.77 4.53
C MET A 218 7.74 -11.92 5.41
N ALA A 219 8.05 -10.69 4.98
CA ALA A 219 8.88 -9.78 5.76
C ALA A 219 8.25 -9.51 7.14
N HIS A 220 6.97 -9.13 7.17
CA HIS A 220 6.27 -8.96 8.44
C HIS A 220 6.22 -10.23 9.30
N VAL A 221 5.92 -11.40 8.72
CA VAL A 221 5.85 -12.66 9.50
C VAL A 221 7.19 -12.96 10.18
N LEU A 222 8.29 -12.79 9.46
CA LEU A 222 9.62 -13.04 9.98
C LEU A 222 10.02 -12.01 11.05
N GLU A 223 9.60 -10.74 10.89
CA GLU A 223 9.77 -9.68 11.88
C GLU A 223 8.98 -9.98 13.16
N MET A 224 7.67 -10.16 13.05
CA MET A 224 6.79 -10.44 14.19
C MET A 224 7.13 -11.75 14.90
N GLY A 225 7.75 -12.69 14.18
CA GLY A 225 8.26 -13.95 14.71
C GLY A 225 9.64 -13.86 15.38
N GLY A 226 10.30 -12.71 15.36
CA GLY A 226 11.67 -12.54 15.89
C GLY A 226 12.70 -13.39 15.14
N ARG A 227 12.53 -13.56 13.83
CA ARG A 227 13.36 -14.40 12.95
C ARG A 227 14.22 -13.51 12.04
N GLN A 228 14.90 -12.51 12.60
CA GLN A 228 15.64 -11.49 11.83
C GLN A 228 16.67 -12.10 10.87
N ASP A 229 17.42 -13.13 11.29
CA ASP A 229 18.40 -13.80 10.43
C ASP A 229 17.77 -14.46 9.20
N GLU A 230 16.60 -15.08 9.38
CA GLU A 230 15.84 -15.66 8.28
C GLU A 230 15.23 -14.57 7.40
N GLY A 231 14.75 -13.47 8.00
CA GLY A 231 14.30 -12.27 7.30
C GLY A 231 15.38 -11.70 6.38
N ILE A 232 16.56 -11.43 6.90
CA ILE A 232 17.71 -10.92 6.13
C ILE A 232 18.08 -11.89 5.00
N ALA A 233 18.15 -13.19 5.29
CA ALA A 233 18.43 -14.20 4.26
C ALA A 233 17.35 -14.23 3.16
N PHE A 234 16.08 -14.16 3.54
CA PHE A 234 14.96 -14.13 2.60
C PHE A 234 15.00 -12.89 1.71
N MET A 235 15.11 -11.69 2.29
CA MET A 235 15.12 -10.43 1.56
C MET A 235 16.32 -10.35 0.59
N SER A 236 17.51 -10.72 1.06
CA SER A 236 18.73 -10.68 0.24
C SER A 236 18.73 -11.69 -0.91
N THR A 237 18.29 -12.93 -0.67
CA THR A 237 18.33 -14.00 -1.69
C THR A 237 17.24 -13.87 -2.75
N THR A 238 16.14 -13.17 -2.44
CA THR A 238 15.01 -12.98 -3.36
C THR A 238 14.94 -11.57 -3.96
N MET A 239 15.95 -10.73 -3.71
CA MET A 239 15.98 -9.32 -4.11
C MET A 239 15.66 -9.08 -5.59
N THR A 240 16.17 -9.91 -6.49
CA THR A 240 15.92 -9.78 -7.94
C THR A 240 14.45 -9.94 -8.32
N ASP A 241 13.66 -10.64 -7.50
CA ASP A 241 12.25 -10.90 -7.77
C ASP A 241 11.38 -9.72 -7.34
N TRP A 242 11.51 -9.30 -6.07
CA TRP A 242 10.64 -8.27 -5.50
C TRP A 242 11.10 -6.83 -5.79
N ASN A 243 12.37 -6.60 -6.12
CA ASN A 243 12.85 -5.24 -6.40
C ASN A 243 12.24 -4.65 -7.69
N THR A 244 11.71 -5.51 -8.57
CA THR A 244 10.99 -5.06 -9.77
C THR A 244 9.59 -4.48 -9.47
N CYS A 245 9.10 -4.62 -8.23
CA CYS A 245 7.81 -4.13 -7.81
C CYS A 245 7.92 -2.68 -7.30
N GLY A 246 7.75 -1.70 -8.19
CA GLY A 246 8.06 -0.29 -7.94
C GLY A 246 7.43 0.28 -6.66
N MET A 247 6.16 -0.06 -6.37
CA MET A 247 5.42 0.54 -5.25
C MET A 247 5.79 0.00 -3.86
N LEU A 248 6.27 -1.25 -3.78
CA LEU A 248 6.64 -1.88 -2.48
C LEU A 248 8.13 -2.17 -2.35
N ALA A 249 8.93 -1.94 -3.39
CA ALA A 249 10.36 -2.21 -3.32
C ALA A 249 11.04 -1.40 -2.20
N CYS A 250 10.73 -0.10 -2.07
CA CYS A 250 11.24 0.73 -0.99
C CYS A 250 10.84 0.17 0.39
N HIS A 251 9.56 -0.17 0.55
CA HIS A 251 9.03 -0.73 1.79
C HIS A 251 9.66 -2.08 2.17
N ASN A 252 9.94 -2.92 1.18
CA ASN A 252 10.67 -4.18 1.38
C ASN A 252 12.11 -3.93 1.84
N TYR A 253 12.81 -2.93 1.27
CA TYR A 253 14.11 -2.50 1.80
C TYR A 253 14.00 -1.92 3.21
N TRP A 254 12.92 -1.22 3.52
CA TRP A 254 12.65 -0.72 4.88
C TRP A 254 12.57 -1.87 5.89
N HIS A 255 11.79 -2.92 5.62
CA HIS A 255 11.76 -4.12 6.50
C HIS A 255 13.14 -4.77 6.63
N TRP A 256 13.88 -4.86 5.52
CA TRP A 256 15.24 -5.40 5.56
C TRP A 256 16.14 -4.57 6.49
N ALA A 257 16.10 -3.24 6.39
CA ALA A 257 16.82 -2.37 7.31
C ALA A 257 16.35 -2.52 8.76
N VAL A 258 15.05 -2.68 9.00
CA VAL A 258 14.49 -2.89 10.35
C VAL A 258 15.07 -4.16 11.01
N TYR A 259 15.24 -5.27 10.28
CA TYR A 259 15.93 -6.44 10.84
C TYR A 259 17.34 -6.13 11.35
N HIS A 260 18.10 -5.31 10.62
CA HIS A 260 19.42 -4.88 11.03
C HIS A 260 19.34 -3.94 12.26
N VAL A 261 18.36 -3.03 12.31
CA VAL A 261 18.13 -2.18 13.49
C VAL A 261 17.85 -3.02 14.73
N GLU A 262 16.96 -4.00 14.65
CA GLU A 262 16.60 -4.88 15.77
C GLU A 262 17.77 -5.74 16.26
N LYS A 263 18.74 -6.03 15.37
CA LYS A 263 19.99 -6.72 15.71
C LYS A 263 21.09 -5.80 16.25
N GLY A 264 20.89 -4.48 16.24
CA GLY A 264 21.92 -3.49 16.57
C GLY A 264 22.97 -3.29 15.47
N GLU A 265 22.70 -3.76 14.25
CA GLU A 265 23.57 -3.67 13.08
C GLU A 265 23.34 -2.34 12.32
N TYR A 266 23.42 -1.23 13.04
CA TYR A 266 22.95 0.08 12.56
C TYR A 266 23.66 0.59 11.30
N MET A 267 24.93 0.23 11.09
CA MET A 267 25.66 0.61 9.87
C MET A 267 25.07 -0.07 8.62
N ALA A 268 24.66 -1.34 8.72
CA ALA A 268 24.00 -2.03 7.62
C ALA A 268 22.63 -1.42 7.32
N ALA A 269 21.88 -1.03 8.36
CA ALA A 269 20.62 -0.31 8.20
C ALA A 269 20.80 1.06 7.53
N LEU A 270 21.86 1.82 7.88
CA LEU A 270 22.21 3.08 7.23
C LEU A 270 22.63 2.88 5.76
N ASP A 271 23.38 1.82 5.45
CA ASP A 271 23.77 1.50 4.07
C ASP A 271 22.52 1.21 3.22
N ILE A 272 21.54 0.48 3.75
CA ILE A 272 20.26 0.25 3.07
C ILE A 272 19.48 1.57 2.91
N TYR A 273 19.47 2.42 3.94
CA TYR A 273 18.83 3.73 3.83
C TYR A 273 19.45 4.55 2.68
N ASP A 274 20.77 4.68 2.64
CA ASP A 274 21.46 5.56 1.69
C ASP A 274 21.31 5.08 0.23
N ASN A 275 21.40 3.77 0.01
CA ASN A 275 21.38 3.20 -1.33
C ASN A 275 19.96 2.95 -1.85
N GLU A 276 18.98 2.77 -0.97
CA GLU A 276 17.63 2.36 -1.36
C GLU A 276 16.57 3.31 -0.83
N CYS A 277 16.27 3.33 0.47
CA CYS A 277 15.11 4.06 0.98
C CYS A 277 15.18 5.57 0.70
N GLY A 278 16.31 6.20 1.04
CA GLY A 278 16.56 7.62 0.81
C GLY A 278 16.77 7.98 -0.67
N ALA A 279 17.32 7.06 -1.47
CA ALA A 279 17.49 7.26 -2.91
C ALA A 279 16.14 7.21 -3.64
N ARG A 280 15.28 6.24 -3.30
CA ARG A 280 13.94 6.07 -3.87
C ARG A 280 13.01 7.19 -3.49
N SER A 281 12.97 7.61 -2.22
CA SER A 281 12.13 8.73 -1.79
C SER A 281 12.42 10.01 -2.57
N LYS A 282 13.69 10.29 -2.90
CA LYS A 282 14.10 11.41 -3.76
C LYS A 282 13.77 11.20 -5.24
N GLY A 283 13.90 9.97 -5.73
CA GLY A 283 13.76 9.64 -7.16
C GLY A 283 12.32 9.48 -7.62
N SER A 284 11.48 8.80 -6.84
CA SER A 284 10.08 8.52 -7.17
C SER A 284 9.16 9.68 -6.77
N GLY A 285 9.45 10.33 -5.64
CA GLY A 285 8.53 11.27 -4.99
C GLY A 285 7.24 10.62 -4.48
N ALA A 286 7.17 9.29 -4.44
CA ALA A 286 6.00 8.57 -3.94
C ALA A 286 5.90 8.72 -2.42
N LEU A 287 4.70 9.00 -1.93
CA LEU A 287 4.51 9.30 -0.51
C LEU A 287 4.86 8.12 0.41
N LEU A 288 4.63 6.88 -0.04
CA LEU A 288 5.04 5.68 0.70
C LEU A 288 6.56 5.62 0.89
N ASP A 289 7.34 5.85 -0.17
CA ASP A 289 8.81 5.85 -0.09
C ASP A 289 9.33 6.93 0.87
N ILE A 290 8.67 8.10 0.88
CA ILE A 290 8.98 9.20 1.81
C ILE A 290 8.71 8.77 3.26
N VAL A 291 7.58 8.12 3.51
CA VAL A 291 7.20 7.65 4.85
C VAL A 291 8.15 6.55 5.34
N ASP A 292 8.54 5.63 4.47
CA ASP A 292 9.52 4.58 4.78
C ASP A 292 10.87 5.17 5.19
N ALA A 293 11.37 6.12 4.40
CA ALA A 293 12.60 6.86 4.72
C ALA A 293 12.49 7.58 6.07
N CYS A 294 11.36 8.27 6.34
CA CYS A 294 11.12 8.96 7.62
C CYS A 294 11.13 7.98 8.78
N SER A 295 10.41 6.87 8.64
CA SER A 295 10.25 5.83 9.65
C SER A 295 11.60 5.20 10.03
N LEU A 296 12.44 4.88 9.04
CA LEU A 296 13.76 4.29 9.28
C LEU A 296 14.71 5.27 9.99
N LEU A 297 14.79 6.52 9.55
CA LEU A 297 15.61 7.53 10.24
C LEU A 297 15.14 7.77 11.67
N TYR A 298 13.82 7.79 11.90
CA TYR A 298 13.27 7.97 13.23
C TYR A 298 13.70 6.83 14.17
N ARG A 299 13.64 5.58 13.72
CA ARG A 299 14.12 4.40 14.46
C ARG A 299 15.60 4.48 14.79
N LEU A 300 16.44 4.75 13.80
CA LEU A 300 17.89 4.89 14.00
C LEU A 300 18.21 6.01 14.99
N ASN A 301 17.52 7.14 14.92
CA ASN A 301 17.71 8.24 15.86
C ASN A 301 17.30 7.86 17.31
N MET A 302 16.19 7.13 17.48
CA MET A 302 15.77 6.62 18.80
C MET A 302 16.77 5.63 19.41
N GLU A 303 17.47 4.86 18.57
CA GLU A 303 18.57 3.98 18.96
C GLU A 303 19.88 4.75 19.26
N GLY A 304 19.89 6.08 19.13
CA GLY A 304 21.05 6.93 19.39
C GLY A 304 22.08 6.95 18.26
N VAL A 305 21.72 6.48 17.07
CA VAL A 305 22.58 6.49 15.88
C VAL A 305 22.69 7.91 15.33
N ASP A 306 23.91 8.36 15.03
CA ASP A 306 24.14 9.61 14.32
C ASP A 306 23.74 9.46 12.84
N VAL A 307 22.60 10.07 12.48
CA VAL A 307 22.07 10.04 11.12
C VAL A 307 22.63 11.13 10.22
N GLY A 308 23.53 12.00 10.72
CA GLY A 308 24.16 13.06 9.94
C GLY A 308 23.14 14.01 9.29
N THR A 309 23.35 14.33 8.01
CA THR A 309 22.53 15.32 7.28
C THR A 309 21.28 14.73 6.59
N ARG A 310 20.94 13.47 6.91
CA ARG A 310 19.87 12.74 6.20
C ARG A 310 18.48 13.34 6.45
N TRP A 311 18.29 13.97 7.61
CA TRP A 311 17.04 14.67 7.92
C TRP A 311 16.86 15.94 7.08
N GLU A 312 17.91 16.71 6.81
CA GLU A 312 17.81 17.88 5.94
C GLU A 312 17.44 17.49 4.52
N ASP A 313 18.08 16.44 4.00
CA ASP A 313 17.79 15.90 2.68
C ASP A 313 16.33 15.44 2.56
N LEU A 314 15.85 14.69 3.55
CA LEU A 314 14.49 14.14 3.54
C LEU A 314 13.43 15.23 3.74
N TYR A 315 13.74 16.29 4.51
CA TYR A 315 12.86 17.44 4.67
C TYR A 315 12.54 18.12 3.33
N GLU A 316 13.53 18.28 2.44
CA GLU A 316 13.28 18.89 1.13
C GLU A 316 12.35 18.03 0.27
N THR A 317 12.41 16.71 0.41
CA THR A 317 11.47 15.77 -0.24
C THR A 317 10.08 15.81 0.40
N CYS A 318 9.98 16.00 1.71
CA CYS A 318 8.71 16.06 2.45
C CYS A 318 7.97 17.39 2.28
N ARG A 319 8.71 18.50 2.13
CA ARG A 319 8.17 19.87 2.17
C ARG A 319 6.99 20.12 1.20
N PRO A 320 6.96 19.59 -0.04
CA PRO A 320 5.82 19.75 -0.93
C PRO A 320 4.51 19.12 -0.42
N HIS A 321 4.60 18.11 0.45
CA HIS A 321 3.47 17.32 0.96
C HIS A 321 2.95 17.79 2.31
N ALA A 322 3.47 18.90 2.85
CA ALA A 322 3.18 19.36 4.20
C ALA A 322 1.70 19.68 4.45
N ASP A 323 0.96 20.03 3.39
CA ASP A 323 -0.43 20.44 3.43
C ASP A 323 -1.39 19.42 2.79
N ASP A 324 -0.93 18.20 2.48
CA ASP A 324 -1.74 17.20 1.78
C ASP A 324 -2.89 16.68 2.66
N HIS A 325 -2.60 16.31 3.92
CA HIS A 325 -3.57 15.92 4.95
C HIS A 325 -4.60 14.85 4.52
N ILE A 326 -4.17 13.86 3.73
CA ILE A 326 -5.04 12.79 3.20
C ILE A 326 -5.11 11.61 4.18
N LEU A 327 -3.96 11.16 4.68
CA LEU A 327 -3.87 10.06 5.64
C LEU A 327 -3.17 10.54 6.91
N VAL A 328 -3.77 10.22 8.07
CA VAL A 328 -3.15 10.47 9.38
C VAL A 328 -1.77 9.82 9.48
N PHE A 329 -1.59 8.64 8.88
CA PHE A 329 -0.31 7.96 8.82
C PHE A 329 0.77 8.84 8.16
N ASN A 330 0.47 9.48 7.04
CA ASN A 330 1.41 10.36 6.34
C ASN A 330 1.68 11.63 7.17
N ASP A 331 0.64 12.20 7.78
CA ASP A 331 0.71 13.39 8.65
C ASP A 331 1.51 13.18 9.95
N LEU A 332 1.76 11.94 10.36
CA LEU A 332 2.63 11.66 11.50
C LEU A 332 4.11 11.61 11.09
N HIS A 333 4.41 11.25 9.85
CA HIS A 333 5.77 11.08 9.34
C HIS A 333 6.31 12.35 8.69
N VAL A 334 5.52 13.00 7.84
CA VAL A 334 5.94 14.21 7.09
C VAL A 334 6.32 15.37 8.05
N PRO A 335 5.53 15.73 9.07
CA PRO A 335 5.88 16.80 10.02
C PRO A 335 6.96 16.43 11.03
N ALA A 336 7.24 15.14 11.26
CA ALA A 336 8.34 14.72 12.13
C ALA A 336 9.69 15.26 11.62
N THR A 337 9.84 15.45 10.31
CA THR A 337 11.00 16.10 9.68
C THR A 337 11.15 17.58 10.06
N ALA A 338 10.05 18.32 10.19
CA ALA A 338 10.06 19.74 10.53
C ALA A 338 10.34 19.98 12.03
N GLY A 339 9.88 19.08 12.90
CA GLY A 339 10.07 19.17 14.35
C GLY A 339 11.52 18.97 14.81
N ILE A 340 12.35 18.27 14.03
CA ILE A 340 13.75 17.99 14.38
C ILE A 340 14.65 19.24 14.20
N ARG A 341 14.27 20.19 13.32
CA ARG A 341 14.95 21.51 13.25
C ARG A 341 14.62 22.44 14.41
N THR A 342 13.56 22.16 15.18
CA THR A 342 13.11 23.00 16.29
C THR A 342 12.69 22.15 17.48
N PRO A 343 13.62 21.77 18.38
CA PRO A 343 13.35 20.93 19.55
C PRO A 343 12.18 21.42 20.43
N ASN A 344 11.91 22.74 20.41
CA ASN A 344 10.82 23.37 21.18
C ASN A 344 9.40 23.14 20.63
N LEU A 345 9.24 22.68 19.38
CA LEU A 345 7.93 22.42 18.78
C LEU A 345 7.35 21.05 19.17
N MET A 346 8.19 20.05 19.50
CA MET A 346 7.72 18.78 20.05
C MET A 346 7.00 18.98 21.40
N VAL A 347 7.54 19.84 22.27
CA VAL A 347 6.96 20.10 23.61
C VAL A 347 5.70 20.96 23.53
N GLN A 348 5.60 21.90 22.58
CA GLN A 348 4.38 22.71 22.42
C GLN A 348 3.21 21.93 21.81
N ARG A 349 3.47 20.99 20.87
CA ARG A 349 2.41 20.16 20.30
C ARG A 349 2.00 18.98 21.18
N GLN A 350 2.88 18.45 22.03
CA GLN A 350 2.49 17.47 23.06
C GLN A 350 1.44 18.05 24.04
N ASN A 351 1.50 19.35 24.34
CA ASN A 351 0.57 20.00 25.25
C ASN A 351 -0.80 20.34 24.62
N THR A 352 -0.91 20.47 23.29
CA THR A 352 -2.22 20.59 22.60
C THR A 352 -2.92 19.26 22.37
N PHE A 353 -2.22 18.13 22.56
CA PHE A 353 -2.80 16.77 22.55
C PHE A 353 -3.11 16.24 23.96
N THR A 354 -3.42 17.12 24.91
CA THR A 354 -3.93 16.68 26.21
C THR A 354 -5.45 16.46 26.16
N VAL A 355 -5.85 15.22 26.49
CA VAL A 355 -7.18 14.68 26.88
C VAL A 355 -8.04 14.05 25.74
N PRO A 356 -8.62 12.83 25.87
CA PRO A 356 -8.22 11.59 26.57
C PRO A 356 -8.37 10.36 25.62
N PHE A 357 -7.40 10.08 24.74
CA PHE A 357 -7.49 8.90 23.85
C PHE A 357 -6.57 7.74 24.27
N LEU A 358 -5.67 7.97 25.24
CA LEU A 358 -4.77 6.96 25.80
C LEU A 358 -5.46 5.98 26.76
N SER A 359 -6.76 6.14 27.02
CA SER A 359 -7.56 5.22 27.86
C SER A 359 -8.39 4.21 27.06
N SER A 360 -8.44 4.30 25.73
CA SER A 360 -9.23 3.41 24.86
C SER A 360 -8.42 2.50 23.92
N LEU A 361 -7.09 2.60 23.93
CA LEU A 361 -6.24 1.59 23.32
C LEU A 361 -6.15 0.38 24.27
N PRO A 362 -6.40 -0.86 23.81
CA PRO A 362 -6.13 -2.05 24.61
C PRO A 362 -4.66 -1.99 25.03
N ARG A 363 -4.40 -2.01 26.33
CA ARG A 363 -3.04 -2.16 26.86
C ARG A 363 -2.48 -3.49 26.34
N CYS A 364 -1.58 -3.43 25.37
CA CYS A 364 -0.80 -4.60 24.96
C CYS A 364 -0.01 -5.08 26.19
N GLY A 365 -0.46 -6.22 26.73
CA GLY A 365 0.11 -6.86 27.91
C GLY A 365 1.41 -7.58 27.56
N CYS A 366 2.49 -6.81 27.38
CA CYS A 366 3.85 -7.35 27.42
C CYS A 366 4.44 -7.11 28.81
N ARG A 367 4.10 -7.97 29.78
CA ARG A 367 4.97 -8.21 30.95
C ARG A 367 5.59 -9.59 30.78
N SER A 368 6.84 -9.64 30.34
CA SER A 368 7.68 -10.83 30.54
C SER A 368 7.98 -10.99 32.03
N PRO A 369 7.91 -12.21 32.60
CA PRO A 369 8.15 -12.45 34.01
C PRO A 369 9.66 -12.64 34.25
N VAL A 370 10.40 -11.54 34.40
CA VAL A 370 11.75 -11.60 34.96
C VAL A 370 11.87 -10.51 36.02
N GLY A 371 11.74 -10.91 37.28
CA GLY A 371 11.80 -10.00 38.41
C GLY A 371 11.35 -10.66 39.71
N GLY A 372 12.01 -11.75 40.11
CA GLY A 372 11.97 -12.19 41.50
C GLY A 372 12.64 -11.12 42.39
N PRO A 373 12.19 -10.94 43.64
CA PRO A 373 12.70 -9.89 44.51
C PRO A 373 14.18 -10.13 44.85
N VAL A 374 15.03 -9.14 44.53
CA VAL A 374 16.41 -9.06 45.03
C VAL A 374 16.34 -8.63 46.51
N PRO A 375 16.97 -9.34 47.45
CA PRO A 375 16.93 -8.99 48.86
C PRO A 375 17.75 -7.73 49.14
N ASP A 376 17.16 -6.87 49.97
CA ASP A 376 17.73 -5.63 50.48
C ASP A 376 18.99 -5.90 51.32
N MET A 377 20.13 -5.39 50.86
CA MET A 377 21.39 -5.37 51.60
C MET A 377 21.78 -3.93 51.92
N SER A 378 21.30 -3.41 53.05
CA SER A 378 22.02 -2.51 53.97
C SER A 378 21.07 -2.17 55.14
N SER A 379 21.40 -2.36 56.43
CA SER A 379 22.51 -1.77 57.17
C SER A 379 22.57 -2.38 58.62
N PRO A 380 23.51 -1.97 59.50
CA PRO A 380 24.20 -2.87 60.43
C PRO A 380 23.63 -2.98 61.87
N ARG A 381 24.11 -4.04 62.54
CA ARG A 381 24.10 -4.42 63.98
C ARG A 381 23.00 -5.38 64.43
#